data_AF-A0A3S5DH14-F1
#
_entry.id   AF-A0A3S5DH14-F1
#
_cell.length_a   1.000
_cell.length_b   1.000
_cell.length_c   1.000
_cell.angle_alpha   90.00
_cell.angle_beta   90.00
_cell.angle_gamma   90.00
#
_symmetry.space_group_name_H-M   'P 1'
#
loop_
_entity.id
_entity.type
_entity.pdbx_description
1 polymer ?
#
loop_
_entity_poly.entity_id
_entity_poly.type
_entity_poly.pdbx_seq_one_letter_code
_entity_poly.pdbx_strand_id
1 'polypeptide(L)'
;MKLIAVKPIYFGGVVVSEGELLETQEQHGRELVKKGYARLVDVDNSAQPEQPEQPEQPEQPEQPEQPEQPEQPEQPEQPEQPEQPEQPEQPEQPEQPETVPEKKAKK
;
A
#
# COMPACT_ATOMS: atom_id res chain seq x y z
N MET A 1 -6.71 -18.57 -34.70
CA MET A 1 -7.52 -17.57 -35.44
C MET A 1 -6.59 -16.88 -36.40
N LYS A 2 -6.93 -16.90 -37.69
CA LYS A 2 -6.13 -16.26 -38.74
C LYS A 2 -6.69 -14.88 -39.01
N LEU A 3 -5.82 -13.88 -38.91
CA LEU A 3 -6.16 -12.48 -39.06
C LEU A 3 -5.18 -11.83 -40.04
N ILE A 4 -5.61 -10.74 -40.65
CA ILE A 4 -4.75 -9.82 -41.38
C ILE A 4 -4.47 -8.66 -40.46
N ALA A 5 -3.20 -8.40 -40.15
CA ALA A 5 -2.79 -7.24 -39.38
C ALA A 5 -3.19 -5.97 -40.15
N VAL A 6 -3.89 -5.06 -39.49
CA VAL A 6 -4.24 -3.74 -40.02
C VAL A 6 -3.26 -2.70 -39.52
N LYS A 7 -2.52 -2.99 -38.45
CA LYS A 7 -1.45 -2.16 -37.86
C LYS A 7 -0.23 -3.05 -37.56
N PRO A 8 0.98 -2.49 -37.36
CA PRO A 8 2.13 -3.26 -36.92
C PRO A 8 1.88 -3.86 -35.53
N ILE A 9 1.96 -5.18 -35.40
CA ILE A 9 1.74 -5.89 -34.14
C ILE A 9 3.01 -6.66 -33.80
N TYR A 10 3.54 -6.43 -32.60
CA TYR A 10 4.61 -7.26 -32.08
C TYR A 10 4.01 -8.54 -31.47
N PHE A 11 4.34 -9.69 -32.05
CA PHE A 11 3.82 -10.97 -31.62
C PHE A 11 4.90 -12.05 -31.75
N GLY A 12 5.12 -12.83 -30.67
CA GLY A 12 6.04 -13.96 -30.71
C GLY A 12 7.50 -13.61 -31.02
N GLY A 13 7.94 -12.38 -30.73
CA GLY A 13 9.32 -11.94 -31.01
C GLY A 13 9.50 -11.24 -32.36
N VAL A 14 8.46 -11.22 -33.21
CA VAL A 14 8.50 -10.61 -34.54
C VAL A 14 7.47 -9.49 -34.67
N VAL A 15 7.77 -8.49 -35.49
CA VAL A 15 6.81 -7.44 -35.86
C VAL A 15 6.08 -7.92 -37.10
N VAL A 16 4.77 -8.11 -36.98
CA VAL A 16 3.88 -8.42 -38.10
C VAL A 16 3.35 -7.11 -38.63
N SER A 17 3.68 -6.80 -39.88
CA SER A 17 3.36 -5.52 -40.53
C SER A 17 1.93 -5.49 -41.06
N GLU A 18 1.47 -4.30 -41.45
CA GLU A 18 0.15 -4.12 -42.05
C GLU A 18 -0.02 -4.97 -43.31
N GLY A 19 -1.14 -5.69 -43.41
CA GLY A 19 -1.45 -6.62 -44.49
C GLY A 19 -0.89 -8.03 -44.30
N GLU A 20 0.01 -8.26 -43.33
CA GLU A 20 0.55 -9.58 -43.07
C GLU A 20 -0.43 -10.47 -42.31
N LEU A 21 -0.33 -11.78 -42.55
CA LEU A 21 -1.17 -12.77 -41.89
C LEU A 21 -0.61 -13.08 -40.50
N LEU A 22 -1.45 -12.87 -39.49
CA LEU A 22 -1.17 -13.19 -38.10
C LEU A 22 -2.02 -14.38 -37.67
N GLU A 23 -1.37 -15.43 -37.17
CA GLU A 23 -2.08 -16.53 -36.51
C GLU A 23 -1.94 -16.39 -34.99
N THR A 24 -3.08 -16.31 -34.31
CA THR A 24 -3.10 -16.13 -32.85
C THR A 24 -4.28 -16.83 -32.18
N GLN A 25 -4.33 -16.84 -30.85
CA GLN A 25 -5.45 -17.41 -30.09
C GLN A 25 -6.75 -16.65 -30.34
N GLU A 26 -7.91 -17.30 -30.18
CA GLU A 26 -9.20 -16.67 -30.47
C GLU A 26 -9.46 -15.41 -29.64
N GLN A 27 -9.18 -15.44 -28.33
CA GLN A 27 -9.40 -14.29 -27.44
C GLN A 27 -8.52 -13.10 -27.82
N HIS A 28 -7.21 -13.33 -28.02
CA HIS A 28 -6.29 -12.29 -28.46
C HIS A 28 -6.68 -11.74 -29.84
N GLY A 29 -7.06 -12.62 -30.77
CA GLY A 29 -7.51 -12.23 -32.10
C GLY A 29 -8.75 -11.33 -32.08
N ARG A 30 -9.75 -11.67 -31.25
CA ARG A 30 -10.94 -10.83 -31.06
C ARG A 30 -10.60 -9.48 -30.45
N GLU A 31 -9.64 -9.40 -29.53
CA GLU A 31 -9.19 -8.14 -28.97
C GLU A 31 -8.51 -7.25 -30.04
N LEU A 32 -7.66 -7.86 -30.88
CA LEU A 32 -7.04 -7.16 -32.00
C LEU A 32 -8.08 -6.66 -33.02
N VAL A 33 -9.13 -7.43 -33.29
CA VAL A 33 -10.24 -7.00 -34.16
C VAL A 33 -11.05 -5.88 -33.50
N LYS A 34 -11.41 -6.03 -32.22
CA LYS A 34 -12.18 -5.04 -31.45
C LYS A 34 -11.47 -3.69 -31.37
N LYS A 35 -10.15 -3.71 -31.19
CA LYS A 35 -9.31 -2.50 -31.13
C LYS A 35 -8.86 -2.01 -32.53
N GLY A 36 -9.26 -2.70 -33.61
CA GLY A 36 -8.92 -2.32 -34.99
C GLY A 36 -7.43 -2.44 -35.35
N TYR A 37 -6.71 -3.34 -34.69
CA TYR A 37 -5.32 -3.70 -35.02
C TYR A 37 -5.25 -4.83 -36.06
N ALA A 38 -6.29 -5.64 -36.21
CA ALA A 38 -6.35 -6.73 -37.18
C ALA A 38 -7.78 -6.96 -37.69
N ARG A 39 -7.94 -7.67 -38.81
CA ARG A 39 -9.23 -8.07 -39.37
C ARG A 39 -9.26 -9.57 -39.67
N LEU A 40 -10.44 -10.16 -39.77
CA LEU A 40 -10.61 -11.56 -40.16
C LEU A 40 -10.15 -11.79 -41.60
N VAL A 41 -9.51 -12.94 -41.84
CA VAL A 41 -9.20 -13.41 -43.19
C VAL A 41 -10.47 -14.05 -43.76
N ASP A 42 -11.29 -13.28 -44.47
CA ASP A 42 -12.41 -13.82 -45.24
C ASP A 42 -11.86 -14.47 -46.53
N VAL A 43 -12.08 -15.78 -46.68
CA VAL A 43 -11.57 -16.57 -47.82
C VAL A 43 -12.45 -16.42 -49.08
N ASP A 44 -13.56 -15.68 -49.00
CA ASP A 44 -14.58 -15.66 -50.06
C ASP A 44 -15.26 -14.29 -50.21
N ASN A 45 -14.52 -13.22 -50.55
CA ASN A 45 -15.16 -12.03 -51.14
C ASN A 45 -14.20 -11.06 -51.84
N SER A 46 -14.45 -10.80 -53.12
CA SER A 46 -13.87 -9.72 -53.92
C SER A 46 -14.57 -8.37 -53.71
N ALA A 47 -15.12 -8.12 -52.51
CA ALA A 47 -15.63 -6.81 -52.13
C ALA A 47 -15.24 -6.55 -50.67
N GLN A 48 -14.72 -5.35 -50.47
CA GLN A 48 -14.26 -4.77 -49.21
C GLN A 48 -15.19 -5.13 -48.03
N PRO A 49 -14.69 -5.75 -46.94
CA PRO A 49 -15.52 -5.94 -45.75
C PRO A 49 -15.70 -4.57 -45.08
N GLU A 50 -16.94 -4.10 -45.01
CA GLU A 50 -17.31 -2.96 -44.18
C GLU A 50 -16.87 -3.26 -42.74
N GLN A 51 -16.00 -2.41 -42.20
CA GLN A 51 -15.53 -2.53 -40.83
C GLN A 51 -16.75 -2.52 -39.89
N PRO A 52 -16.81 -3.40 -38.88
CA PRO A 52 -17.86 -3.31 -37.88
C PRO A 52 -17.78 -1.96 -37.17
N GLU A 53 -18.93 -1.32 -36.95
CA GLU A 53 -19.00 -0.08 -36.15
C GLU A 53 -18.33 -0.34 -34.79
N GLN A 54 -17.41 0.56 -34.42
CA GLN A 54 -16.65 0.44 -33.18
C GLN A 54 -17.62 0.43 -31.98
N PRO A 55 -17.35 -0.38 -30.94
CA PRO A 55 -18.15 -0.32 -29.72
C PRO A 55 -18.05 1.07 -29.09
N GLU A 56 -19.16 1.59 -28.58
CA GLU A 56 -19.17 2.84 -27.82
C GLU A 56 -18.16 2.75 -26.66
N GLN A 57 -17.38 3.82 -26.47
CA GLN A 57 -16.38 3.89 -25.41
C GLN A 57 -17.07 3.71 -24.04
N PRO A 58 -16.46 2.99 -23.09
CA PRO A 58 -17.03 2.88 -21.76
C PRO A 58 -17.15 4.27 -21.12
N GLU A 59 -18.27 4.52 -20.43
CA GLU A 59 -18.44 5.73 -19.63
C GLU A 59 -17.29 5.84 -18.61
N GLN A 60 -16.74 7.05 -18.45
CA GLN A 60 -15.68 7.28 -17.47
C GLN A 60 -16.20 7.01 -16.05
N PRO A 61 -15.39 6.39 -15.17
CA PRO A 61 -15.80 6.18 -13.79
C PRO A 61 -16.04 7.53 -13.09
N GLU A 62 -17.05 7.60 -12.24
CA GLU A 62 -17.30 8.76 -11.38
C GLU A 62 -16.09 9.00 -10.46
N GLN A 63 -15.79 10.28 -10.19
CA GLN A 63 -14.72 10.63 -9.26
C GLN A 63 -15.10 10.21 -7.83
N PRO A 64 -14.15 9.68 -7.04
CA PRO A 64 -14.43 9.30 -5.67
C PRO A 64 -14.75 10.54 -4.81
N GLU A 65 -15.64 10.37 -3.83
CA GLU A 65 -15.93 11.38 -2.83
C GLU A 65 -14.69 11.70 -1.98
N GLN A 66 -14.53 12.97 -1.59
CA GLN A 66 -13.43 13.37 -0.70
C GLN A 66 -13.67 12.82 0.72
N PRO A 67 -12.63 12.33 1.41
CA PRO A 67 -12.76 11.89 2.78
C PRO A 67 -13.08 13.04 3.72
N GLU A 68 -13.92 12.79 4.73
CA GLU A 68 -14.18 13.74 5.81
C GLU A 68 -12.91 14.02 6.63
N GLN A 69 -12.78 15.24 7.14
CA GLN A 69 -11.65 15.59 8.00
C GLN A 69 -11.79 14.91 9.36
N PRO A 70 -10.70 14.40 9.95
CA PRO A 70 -10.74 13.80 11.27
C PRO A 70 -11.07 14.86 12.34
N GLU A 71 -11.82 14.43 13.37
CA GLU A 71 -12.05 15.25 14.56
C GLU A 71 -10.73 15.53 15.30
N GLN A 72 -10.62 16.73 15.88
CA GLN A 72 -9.45 17.08 16.66
C GLN A 72 -9.44 16.29 17.98
N PRO A 73 -8.27 15.79 18.42
CA PRO A 73 -8.17 15.09 19.69
C PRO A 73 -8.47 16.03 20.87
N GLU A 74 -9.09 15.49 21.90
CA GLU A 74 -9.27 16.19 23.18
C GLU A 74 -7.93 16.46 23.86
N GLN A 75 -7.84 17.58 24.58
CA GLN A 75 -6.63 17.90 25.34
C GLN A 75 -6.50 16.96 26.55
N PRO A 76 -5.26 16.53 26.89
CA PRO A 76 -5.03 15.70 28.05
C PRO A 76 -5.33 16.47 29.35
N GLU A 77 -5.83 15.75 30.36
CA GLU A 77 -5.98 16.29 31.71
C GLU A 77 -4.61 16.60 32.34
N GLN A 78 -4.56 17.62 33.19
CA GLN A 78 -3.34 17.98 33.90
C GLN A 78 -3.03 16.95 35.00
N PRO A 79 -1.76 16.58 35.21
CA PRO A 79 -1.38 15.66 36.27
C PRO A 79 -1.64 16.25 37.66
N GLU A 80 -2.02 15.40 38.61
CA GLU A 80 -2.13 15.77 40.02
C GLU A 80 -0.75 16.07 40.62
N GLN A 81 -0.72 16.97 41.61
CA GLN A 81 0.53 17.29 42.32
C GLN A 81 0.93 16.14 43.25
N PRO A 82 2.23 15.83 43.36
CA PRO A 82 2.70 14.80 44.27
C PRO A 82 2.49 15.19 45.74
N GLU A 83 2.23 14.21 46.59
CA GLU A 83 2.19 14.38 48.04
C GLU A 83 3.58 14.71 48.60
N GLN A 84 3.61 15.53 49.66
CA GLN A 84 4.87 15.88 50.32
C GLN A 84 5.40 14.68 51.14
N PRO A 85 6.73 14.46 51.15
CA PRO A 85 7.33 13.39 51.93
C PRO A 85 7.15 13.61 53.43
N GLU A 86 6.97 12.53 54.18
CA GLU A 86 6.97 12.55 55.64
C GLU A 86 8.36 12.90 56.19
N GLN A 87 8.39 13.58 57.33
CA GLN A 87 9.66 13.93 57.98
C GLN A 87 10.30 12.69 58.63
N PRO A 88 11.63 12.55 58.57
CA PRO A 88 12.32 11.44 59.21
C PRO A 88 12.21 11.51 60.74
N GLU A 89 12.12 10.35 61.38
CA GLU A 89 12.21 10.23 62.84
C GLU A 89 13.60 10.62 63.34
N GLN A 90 13.65 11.26 64.52
CA GLN A 90 14.92 11.66 65.12
C GLN A 90 15.67 10.44 65.69
N PRO A 91 17.01 10.40 65.56
CA PRO A 91 17.80 9.30 66.09
C PRO A 91 17.75 9.25 67.64
N GLU A 92 17.71 8.04 68.19
CA GLU A 92 17.84 7.83 69.63
C GLU A 92 19.24 8.22 70.11
N GLN A 93 19.31 8.81 71.32
CA GLN A 93 20.58 9.23 71.89
C GLN A 93 21.40 8.01 72.35
N PRO A 94 22.74 8.04 72.16
CA PRO A 94 23.59 6.94 72.58
C PRO A 94 23.60 6.77 74.10
N GLU A 95 23.52 5.52 74.56
CA GLU A 95 23.73 5.17 75.96
C GLU A 95 25.19 5.47 76.37
N GLN A 96 25.37 6.10 77.54
CA GLN A 96 26.69 6.47 78.03
C GLN A 96 27.47 5.22 78.47
N PRO A 97 28.80 5.18 78.23
CA PRO A 97 29.62 4.04 78.63
C PRO A 97 29.71 3.91 80.15
N GLU A 98 29.41 2.71 80.66
CA GLU A 98 29.70 2.34 82.05
C GLU A 98 31.21 2.41 82.31
N THR A 99 31.61 3.23 83.27
CA THR A 99 32.99 3.34 83.72
C THR A 99 33.44 2.03 84.37
N VAL A 100 34.40 1.33 83.76
CA VAL A 100 35.12 0.23 84.44
C VAL A 100 35.99 0.82 85.56
N PRO A 101 35.83 0.39 86.83
CA PRO A 101 36.65 0.91 87.91
C PRO A 101 38.07 0.35 87.81
N GLU A 102 39.03 1.27 87.63
CA GLU A 102 40.47 1.08 87.71
C GLU A 102 40.86 0.42 89.05
N LYS A 103 41.10 -0.90 89.04
CA LYS A 103 41.72 -1.59 90.18
C LYS A 103 43.22 -1.32 90.17
N LYS A 104 43.56 -0.19 90.81
CA LYS A 104 44.81 0.17 91.46
C LYS A 104 45.90 -0.91 91.47
N ALA A 105 46.96 -0.67 90.71
CA ALA A 105 48.29 -1.15 91.05
C ALA A 105 48.73 -0.48 92.37
N LYS A 106 49.00 -1.29 93.41
CA LYS A 106 49.70 -0.79 94.61
C LYS A 106 50.57 -1.90 95.22
N LYS A 107 51.86 -1.75 94.93
CA LYS A 107 53.06 -2.27 95.62
C LYS A 107 53.31 -3.78 95.63
#